data_AF-U9UHW7-F1
#
_entry.id   AF-U9UHW7-F1
#
_cell.length_a   1.000
_cell.length_b   1.000
_cell.length_c   1.000
_cell.angle_alpha   90.00
_cell.angle_beta   90.00
_cell.angle_gamma   90.00
#
_symmetry.space_group_name_H-M   'P 1'
#
loop_
_entity.id
_entity.type
_entity.pdbx_description
1 polymer ?
#
loop_
_entity_poly.entity_id
_entity_poly.type
_entity_poly.pdbx_seq_one_letter_code
_entity_poly.pdbx_strand_id
1 'polypeptide(L)'
;MSATVKAKEPPSRPDPGNNSFSTSITHSSATTSQPILSKEENTWHEKLGIWIPNDLFPYVTDEPVYTSNRQAKIKGQQYTPGCYYWFLGIRKRKEAHEL
;
A
#
# COMPACT_ATOMS: atom_id res chain seq x y z
N MET A 1 -3.80 44.41 56.57
CA MET A 1 -2.98 43.23 56.92
C MET A 1 -3.78 42.00 56.52
N SER A 2 -3.49 41.46 55.33
CA SER A 2 -4.29 40.40 54.70
C SER A 2 -3.72 39.02 55.01
N ALA A 3 -4.60 38.07 55.31
CA ALA A 3 -4.28 36.78 55.88
C ALA A 3 -4.04 35.69 54.82
N THR A 4 -3.08 34.82 55.15
CA THR A 4 -2.99 33.37 54.93
C THR A 4 -2.91 32.82 53.50
N VAL A 5 -1.70 32.38 53.17
CA VAL A 5 -1.33 31.50 52.05
C VAL A 5 -1.80 30.07 52.37
N LYS A 6 -2.67 29.47 51.55
CA LYS A 6 -3.00 28.04 51.61
C LYS A 6 -1.99 27.27 50.77
N ALA A 7 -1.11 26.53 51.43
CA ALA A 7 -0.24 25.53 50.81
C ALA A 7 -1.09 24.40 50.20
N LYS A 8 -0.77 24.03 48.95
CA LYS A 8 -1.36 22.89 48.24
C LYS A 8 -0.32 21.76 48.20
N GLU A 9 -0.59 20.71 48.94
CA GLU A 9 0.20 19.48 49.02
C GLU A 9 0.25 18.76 47.66
N PRO A 10 1.42 18.27 47.20
CA PRO A 10 1.53 17.60 45.91
C PRO A 10 1.03 16.15 45.98
N PRO A 11 0.39 15.62 44.90
CA PRO A 11 -0.10 14.26 44.87
C PRO A 11 1.02 13.22 44.87
N SER A 12 0.81 12.17 45.66
CA SER A 12 1.68 11.02 45.89
C SER A 12 2.06 10.30 44.60
N ARG A 13 3.35 9.98 44.45
CA ARG A 13 3.88 9.15 43.36
C ARG A 13 3.48 7.69 43.57
N PRO A 14 3.03 6.93 42.56
CA PRO A 14 2.89 5.49 42.67
C PRO A 14 4.26 4.82 42.54
N ASP A 15 4.59 3.91 43.46
CA ASP A 15 5.75 3.02 43.40
C ASP A 15 5.71 2.16 42.12
N PRO A 16 6.78 2.10 41.32
CA PRO A 16 6.88 1.14 40.23
C PRO A 16 7.26 -0.22 40.82
N GLY A 17 6.23 -0.95 41.25
CA GLY A 17 6.31 -2.37 41.54
C GLY A 17 6.94 -3.12 40.36
N ASN A 18 7.86 -4.01 40.71
CA ASN A 18 8.49 -4.94 39.80
C ASN A 18 7.42 -5.89 39.24
N ASN A 19 7.26 -5.90 37.92
CA ASN A 19 6.48 -6.90 37.22
C ASN A 19 7.40 -7.45 36.15
N SER A 20 8.11 -8.53 36.48
CA SER A 20 8.96 -9.26 35.54
C SER A 20 8.07 -9.80 34.43
N PHE A 21 8.05 -9.11 33.29
CA PHE A 21 7.36 -9.57 32.10
C PHE A 21 8.14 -10.78 31.56
N SER A 22 7.66 -11.98 31.87
CA SER A 22 8.08 -13.21 31.20
C SER A 22 7.61 -13.10 29.76
N THR A 23 8.49 -12.61 28.88
CA THR A 23 8.26 -12.61 27.43
C THR A 23 8.34 -14.05 26.96
N SER A 24 7.18 -14.71 26.93
CA SER A 24 7.01 -15.92 26.14
C SER A 24 7.19 -15.52 24.68
N ILE A 25 8.41 -15.67 24.15
CA ILE A 25 8.64 -15.61 22.70
C ILE A 25 7.98 -16.86 22.13
N THR A 26 6.70 -16.74 21.84
CA THR A 26 6.03 -17.65 20.94
C THR A 26 6.64 -17.37 19.58
N HIS A 27 7.55 -18.25 19.14
CA HIS A 27 8.04 -18.26 17.78
C HIS A 27 6.85 -18.57 16.87
N SER A 28 6.10 -17.53 16.51
CA SER A 28 5.13 -17.59 15.43
C SER A 28 5.94 -17.97 14.21
N SER A 29 5.72 -19.16 13.69
CA SER A 29 6.29 -19.59 12.42
C SER A 29 5.97 -18.50 11.41
N ALA A 30 7.01 -17.82 10.92
CA ALA A 30 6.91 -16.84 9.86
C ALA A 30 6.44 -17.59 8.61
N THR A 31 5.12 -17.73 8.49
CA THR A 31 4.51 -18.07 7.22
C THR A 31 4.74 -16.83 6.39
N THR A 32 5.81 -16.84 5.60
CA THR A 32 5.92 -15.98 4.41
C THR A 32 4.76 -16.35 3.52
N SER A 33 3.59 -15.80 3.84
CA SER A 33 2.49 -15.67 2.92
C SER A 33 3.03 -14.68 1.90
N GLN A 34 3.55 -15.22 0.79
CA GLN A 34 3.55 -14.45 -0.45
C GLN A 34 2.16 -13.81 -0.51
N PRO A 35 2.01 -12.49 -0.59
CA PRO A 35 0.68 -11.90 -0.66
C PRO A 35 0.01 -12.51 -1.88
N ILE A 36 -0.91 -13.44 -1.65
CA ILE A 36 -1.80 -13.95 -2.68
C ILE A 36 -2.71 -12.76 -2.93
N LEU A 37 -2.25 -11.90 -3.82
CA LEU A 37 -2.88 -10.66 -4.18
C LEU A 37 -4.26 -11.04 -4.72
N SER A 38 -5.29 -10.86 -3.90
CA SER A 38 -6.62 -11.39 -4.17
C SER A 38 -7.17 -10.77 -5.46
N LYS A 39 -7.83 -11.58 -6.31
CA LYS A 39 -8.25 -11.15 -7.66
C LYS A 39 -9.29 -10.03 -7.64
N GLU A 40 -10.01 -9.89 -6.54
CA GLU A 40 -11.03 -8.85 -6.34
C GLU A 40 -10.49 -7.55 -5.71
N GLU A 41 -9.23 -7.52 -5.30
CA GLU A 41 -8.64 -6.36 -4.61
C GLU A 41 -7.85 -5.47 -5.58
N ASN A 42 -7.81 -4.18 -5.28
CA ASN A 42 -7.08 -3.18 -6.05
C ASN A 42 -5.97 -2.59 -5.19
N THR A 43 -4.81 -2.32 -5.79
CA THR A 43 -3.69 -1.63 -5.16
C THR A 43 -3.57 -0.20 -5.70
N TRP A 44 -3.28 0.75 -4.81
CA TRP A 44 -3.03 2.14 -5.19
C TRP A 44 -1.66 2.27 -5.87
N HIS A 45 -1.61 2.86 -7.06
CA HIS A 45 -0.36 3.06 -7.80
C HIS A 45 0.12 4.51 -7.65
N GLU A 46 1.10 4.74 -6.78
CA GLU A 46 1.55 6.08 -6.38
C GLU A 46 1.90 7.00 -7.56
N LYS A 47 2.66 6.50 -8.54
CA LYS A 47 3.09 7.28 -9.71
C LYS A 47 1.96 7.68 -10.64
N LEU A 48 0.93 6.83 -10.75
CA LEU A 48 -0.18 7.04 -11.68
C LEU A 48 -1.38 7.69 -10.99
N GLY A 49 -1.44 7.64 -9.65
CA GLY A 49 -2.54 8.18 -8.87
C GLY A 49 -3.87 7.48 -9.15
N ILE A 50 -3.83 6.16 -9.40
CA ILE A 50 -5.02 5.35 -9.72
C ILE A 50 -5.03 4.03 -8.94
N TRP A 51 -6.23 3.50 -8.71
CA TRP A 51 -6.42 2.14 -8.23
C TRP A 51 -6.30 1.15 -9.39
N ILE A 52 -5.45 0.14 -9.22
CA ILE A 52 -5.15 -0.87 -10.24
C ILE A 52 -5.51 -2.24 -9.68
N PRO A 53 -6.27 -3.06 -10.42
CA PRO A 53 -6.52 -4.44 -10.04
C PRO A 53 -5.22 -5.18 -9.77
N ASN A 54 -5.20 -5.91 -8.67
CA ASN A 54 -4.06 -6.68 -8.20
C ASN A 54 -3.53 -7.65 -9.26
N ASP A 55 -4.43 -8.29 -9.99
CA ASP A 55 -4.08 -9.23 -11.05
C ASP A 55 -3.41 -8.58 -12.28
N LEU A 56 -3.50 -7.25 -12.41
CA LEU A 56 -2.87 -6.44 -13.46
C LEU A 56 -1.65 -5.66 -12.94
N PHE A 57 -1.54 -5.44 -11.63
CA PHE A 57 -0.50 -4.61 -11.01
C PHE A 57 0.93 -4.98 -11.45
N PRO A 58 1.33 -6.27 -11.54
CA PRO A 58 2.67 -6.65 -12.01
C PRO A 58 2.95 -6.30 -13.47
N TYR A 59 1.91 -6.10 -14.28
CA TYR A 59 1.99 -5.84 -15.71
C TYR A 59 1.89 -4.36 -16.08
N VAL A 60 1.69 -3.50 -15.07
CA VAL A 60 1.76 -2.05 -15.22
C VAL A 60 3.22 -1.64 -15.30
N THR A 61 3.64 -1.25 -16.49
CA THR A 61 5.00 -0.79 -16.77
C THR A 61 4.99 0.69 -17.16
N ASP A 62 6.17 1.30 -17.19
CA ASP A 62 6.37 2.66 -17.70
C ASP A 62 6.14 2.77 -19.22
N GLU A 63 5.98 1.64 -19.91
CA GLU A 63 5.67 1.66 -21.33
C GLU A 63 4.24 2.13 -21.58
N PRO A 64 4.02 3.06 -22.53
CA PRO A 64 2.70 3.55 -22.84
C PRO A 64 1.84 2.52 -23.57
N VAL A 65 0.53 2.61 -23.36
CA VAL A 65 -0.45 1.84 -24.12
C VAL A 65 -0.93 2.70 -25.29
N TYR A 66 -0.42 2.41 -26.48
CA TYR A 66 -0.79 3.15 -27.69
C TYR A 66 -2.18 2.77 -28.20
N THR A 67 -2.86 3.75 -28.80
CA THR A 67 -4.17 3.55 -29.43
C THR A 67 -4.13 2.64 -30.67
N SER A 68 -2.97 2.53 -31.31
CA SER A 68 -2.74 1.64 -32.46
C SER A 68 -1.26 1.36 -32.70
N ASN A 69 -0.96 0.36 -33.53
CA ASN A 69 0.41 0.04 -33.95
C ASN A 69 1.10 1.20 -34.68
N ARG A 70 0.36 1.98 -35.49
CA ARG A 70 0.90 3.19 -36.12
C ARG A 70 1.34 4.19 -35.06
N GLN A 71 0.51 4.41 -34.03
CA GLN A 71 0.81 5.33 -32.94
C GLN A 71 1.99 4.86 -32.10
N ALA A 72 2.17 3.55 -31.93
CA ALA A 72 3.36 2.99 -31.30
C ALA A 72 4.65 3.29 -32.10
N LYS A 73 4.60 3.12 -33.43
CA LYS A 73 5.76 3.40 -34.31
C LYS A 73 6.17 4.89 -34.28
N ILE A 74 5.19 5.79 -34.27
CA ILE A 74 5.46 7.25 -34.27
C ILE A 74 5.51 7.85 -32.85
N LYS A 75 5.36 7.02 -31.80
CA LYS A 75 5.26 7.44 -30.39
C LYS A 75 4.25 8.56 -30.15
N GLY A 76 3.08 8.43 -30.79
CA GLY A 76 2.03 9.44 -30.77
C GLY A 76 0.96 9.15 -29.72
N GLN A 77 -0.30 9.08 -30.16
CA GLN A 77 -1.46 8.98 -29.29
C GLN A 77 -1.46 7.70 -28.44
N GLN A 78 -1.38 7.91 -27.13
CA GLN A 78 -1.51 6.91 -26.08
C GLN A 78 -2.83 7.05 -25.32
N TYR A 79 -3.26 5.97 -24.68
CA TYR A 79 -4.38 6.00 -23.75
C TYR A 79 -3.94 6.58 -22.40
N THR A 80 -4.78 7.41 -21.80
CA THR A 80 -4.59 7.90 -20.44
C THR A 80 -4.65 6.73 -19.45
N PRO A 81 -3.70 6.65 -18.49
CA PRO A 81 -3.74 5.66 -17.41
C PRO A 81 -5.10 5.60 -16.71
N GLY A 82 -5.58 4.39 -16.41
CA GLY A 82 -6.85 4.17 -15.73
C GLY A 82 -8.10 4.18 -16.62
N CYS A 83 -8.00 4.51 -17.91
CA CYS A 83 -9.15 4.35 -18.81
C CYS A 83 -9.34 2.88 -19.22
N TYR A 84 -10.54 2.53 -19.68
CA TYR A 84 -10.88 1.15 -20.08
C TYR A 84 -9.88 0.57 -21.10
N TYR A 85 -9.56 1.32 -22.15
CA TYR A 85 -8.64 0.87 -23.19
C TYR A 85 -7.19 0.74 -22.71
N TRP A 86 -6.79 1.55 -21.73
CA TRP A 86 -5.50 1.42 -21.09
C TRP A 86 -5.42 0.08 -20.34
N PHE A 87 -6.42 -0.24 -19.52
CA PHE A 87 -6.48 -1.54 -18.83
C PHE A 87 -6.54 -2.74 -19.80
N LEU A 88 -7.27 -2.63 -20.91
CA LEU A 88 -7.25 -3.66 -21.96
C LEU A 88 -5.84 -3.88 -22.52
N GLY A 89 -5.05 -2.81 -22.68
CA GLY A 89 -3.67 -2.93 -23.10
C GLY A 89 -2.80 -3.66 -22.09
N ILE A 90 -2.96 -3.37 -20.79
CA ILE A 90 -2.25 -4.08 -19.72
C ILE A 90 -2.64 -5.56 -19.69
N ARG A 91 -3.93 -5.89 -19.88
CA ARG A 91 -4.40 -7.28 -19.95
C ARG A 91 -3.74 -8.04 -21.11
N LYS A 92 -3.57 -7.42 -22.27
CA LYS A 92 -2.83 -8.03 -23.39
C LYS A 92 -1.37 -8.31 -23.05
N ARG A 93 -0.72 -7.45 -22.24
CA ARG A 93 0.66 -7.69 -21.77
C ARG A 93 0.71 -8.91 -20.85
N LYS A 94 -0.25 -9.01 -19.93
CA LYS A 94 -0.44 -10.18 -19.08
C LYS A 94 -0.60 -11.46 -19.90
N GLU A 95 -1.56 -11.46 -20.84
CA GLU A 95 -1.81 -12.61 -21.74
C GLU A 95 -0.54 -13.02 -22.50
N ALA A 96 0.23 -12.06 -23.01
CA ALA A 96 1.47 -12.35 -23.73
C ALA A 96 2.60 -12.91 -22.84
N HIS A 97 2.56 -12.67 -21.53
CA HIS A 97 3.54 -13.19 -20.57
C HIS A 97 3.13 -14.56 -19.99
N GLU A 98 1.84 -14.90 -20.04
CA GLU A 98 1.30 -16.18 -19.54
C GLU A 98 1.21 -17.27 -20.63
N LEU A 99 1.47 -16.93 -21.90
CA LEU A 99 1.57 -17.85 -23.05
C LEU A 99 2.99 -18.40 -23.23
#